data_AF-A0A1A9ACM6-F1
#
_entry.id   AF-A0A1A9ACM6-F1
#
_cell.length_a   1.000
_cell.length_b   1.000
_cell.length_c   1.000
_cell.angle_alpha   90.00
_cell.angle_beta   90.00
_cell.angle_gamma   90.00
#
_symmetry.space_group_name_H-M   'P 1'
#
loop_
_entity.id
_entity.type
_entity.pdbx_description
1 polymer ?
#
loop_
_entity_poly.entity_id
_entity_poly.type
_entity_poly.pdbx_seq_one_letter_code
_entity_poly.pdbx_strand_id
1 'polypeptide(L)'
;MDGQRKKKQITYDMVDKLYFNNNNNMVMAEDVAKTPSSKFDPTCEQIFTNPLNSDIILKNICRTLLAFYHLSHISDRSQDSNNYCGYSNYWVNKQVREEGGTLKEHASDFFNIFSSFTNNDFTGSECKRYIYDLGDYIFGKMKILFTYTEHYSNFTLKKKTDQNLSCTFANKCANMYKEHIVNCSTLSDEFCTKLKEFKDTLMEQLKSLGICAAEQELILSIDRTMAESSSQKQSEESTPASTISASTFGTTMGVPLILLLLYKFTPFGSWLSPQIGNIKNRFNIADNEQNESLFNYSELNSSNEQYNVPYNIIGN
;
A
#
# COMPACT_ATOMS: atom_id res chain seq x y z
N MET A 1 -7.82 30.65 -13.08
CA MET A 1 -8.79 29.73 -12.45
C MET A 1 -8.17 28.35 -12.46
N ASP A 2 -7.50 28.00 -11.38
CA ASP A 2 -6.76 26.74 -11.27
C ASP A 2 -7.75 25.61 -10.96
N GLY A 3 -8.25 24.98 -12.02
CA GLY A 3 -9.09 23.80 -11.90
C GLY A 3 -8.21 22.60 -11.61
N GLN A 4 -7.88 22.34 -10.34
CA GLN A 4 -7.32 21.05 -9.94
C GLN A 4 -8.26 19.94 -10.42
N ARG A 5 -7.92 19.31 -11.55
CA ARG A 5 -8.67 18.19 -12.08
C ARG A 5 -8.66 17.09 -11.03
N LYS A 6 -9.84 16.70 -10.53
CA LYS A 6 -9.99 15.64 -9.52
C LYS A 6 -9.15 14.41 -9.86
N LYS A 7 -8.43 13.87 -8.87
CA LYS A 7 -7.73 12.57 -8.98
C LYS A 7 -8.73 11.50 -9.43
N LYS A 8 -8.29 10.55 -10.26
CA LYS A 8 -9.11 9.42 -10.70
C LYS A 8 -8.83 8.24 -9.79
N GLN A 9 -9.82 7.88 -8.97
CA GLN A 9 -9.69 6.86 -7.95
C GLN A 9 -9.70 5.46 -8.55
N ILE A 10 -8.98 4.55 -7.90
CA ILE A 10 -9.08 3.11 -8.13
C ILE A 10 -9.80 2.48 -6.95
N THR A 11 -10.61 1.46 -7.23
CA THR A 11 -11.50 0.82 -6.27
C THR A 11 -11.25 -0.68 -6.21
N TYR A 12 -11.73 -1.34 -5.15
CA TYR A 12 -11.46 -2.76 -4.92
C TYR A 12 -12.09 -3.67 -5.99
N ASP A 13 -13.26 -3.30 -6.53
CA ASP A 13 -13.95 -4.04 -7.59
C ASP A 13 -13.15 -4.16 -8.89
N MET A 14 -12.18 -3.27 -9.11
CA MET A 14 -11.36 -3.24 -10.33
C MET A 14 -10.12 -4.16 -10.27
N VAL A 15 -9.74 -4.67 -9.10
CA VAL A 15 -8.41 -5.28 -8.86
C VAL A 15 -8.06 -6.41 -9.84
N ASP A 16 -8.97 -7.35 -10.07
CA ASP A 16 -8.77 -8.47 -10.99
C ASP A 16 -8.57 -7.99 -12.43
N LYS A 17 -9.41 -7.06 -12.90
CA LYS A 17 -9.28 -6.46 -14.22
C LYS A 17 -7.96 -5.70 -14.37
N LEU A 18 -7.54 -4.96 -13.34
CA LEU A 18 -6.27 -4.25 -13.33
C LEU A 18 -5.10 -5.24 -13.42
N TYR A 19 -5.11 -6.31 -12.63
CA TYR A 19 -4.02 -7.29 -12.63
C TYR A 19 -3.91 -8.05 -13.95
N PHE A 20 -4.99 -8.73 -14.39
CA PHE A 20 -4.93 -9.63 -15.54
C PHE A 20 -4.61 -8.93 -16.86
N ASN A 21 -4.96 -7.65 -16.98
CA ASN A 21 -4.70 -6.89 -18.20
C ASN A 21 -3.28 -6.30 -18.27
N ASN A 22 -2.61 -6.12 -17.14
CA ASN A 22 -1.42 -5.26 -17.07
C ASN A 22 -0.17 -5.94 -16.51
N ASN A 23 -0.31 -7.00 -15.70
CA ASN A 23 0.81 -7.60 -14.99
C ASN A 23 1.98 -7.99 -15.90
N ASN A 24 1.71 -8.63 -17.04
CA ASN A 24 2.76 -9.03 -17.97
C ASN A 24 3.52 -7.84 -18.57
N ASN A 25 2.79 -6.78 -18.95
CA ASN A 25 3.42 -5.55 -19.46
C ASN A 25 4.27 -4.88 -18.39
N MET A 26 3.82 -4.91 -17.12
CA MET A 26 4.59 -4.33 -16.01
C MET A 26 5.87 -5.13 -15.73
N VAL A 27 5.81 -6.46 -15.72
CA VAL A 27 7.01 -7.31 -15.57
C VAL A 27 8.02 -7.03 -16.68
N MET A 28 7.55 -6.93 -17.94
CA MET A 28 8.41 -6.55 -19.06
C MET A 28 8.99 -5.14 -18.90
N ALA A 29 8.21 -4.19 -18.40
CA ALA A 29 8.65 -2.82 -18.15
C ALA A 29 9.73 -2.73 -17.06
N GLU A 30 9.59 -3.51 -15.99
CA GLU A 30 10.59 -3.61 -14.91
C GLU A 30 11.94 -4.11 -15.44
N ASP A 31 11.93 -5.05 -16.38
CA ASP A 31 13.15 -5.54 -17.01
C ASP A 31 13.78 -4.50 -17.94
N VAL A 32 12.98 -3.76 -18.70
CA VAL A 32 13.46 -2.64 -19.53
C VAL A 32 14.11 -1.55 -18.66
N ALA A 33 13.54 -1.23 -17.50
CA ALA A 33 14.04 -0.18 -16.62
C ALA A 33 15.39 -0.50 -15.96
N LYS A 34 15.80 -1.77 -15.91
CA LYS A 34 17.12 -2.19 -15.43
C LYS A 34 18.25 -1.89 -16.42
N THR A 35 17.93 -1.55 -17.67
CA THR A 35 18.95 -1.28 -18.68
C THR A 35 19.60 0.09 -18.45
N PRO A 36 20.96 0.21 -18.52
CA PRO A 36 21.68 1.44 -18.18
C PRO A 36 21.38 2.67 -19.07
N SER A 37 20.83 2.46 -20.27
CA SER A 37 20.52 3.50 -21.24
C SER A 37 19.06 3.39 -21.68
N SER A 38 18.15 3.77 -20.80
CA SER A 38 16.73 3.67 -21.10
C SER A 38 16.33 4.81 -22.03
N LYS A 39 15.56 4.52 -23.08
CA LYS A 39 14.97 5.57 -23.96
C LYS A 39 14.09 6.58 -23.20
N PHE A 40 13.75 6.27 -21.94
CA PHE A 40 12.93 7.08 -21.04
C PHE A 40 13.72 8.05 -20.17
N ASP A 41 15.05 7.95 -20.16
CA ASP A 41 15.92 8.80 -19.33
C ASP A 41 15.67 10.29 -19.53
N PRO A 42 15.63 10.82 -20.78
CA PRO A 42 15.46 12.26 -20.98
C PRO A 42 14.14 12.78 -20.39
N THR A 43 13.04 12.03 -20.55
CA THR A 43 11.74 12.40 -20.00
C THR A 43 11.75 12.34 -18.47
N CYS A 44 12.37 11.32 -17.88
CA CYS A 44 12.46 11.20 -16.43
C CYS A 44 13.34 12.29 -15.79
N GLU A 45 14.44 12.67 -16.42
CA GLU A 45 15.26 13.81 -15.96
C GLU A 45 14.49 15.14 -16.03
N GLN A 46 13.59 15.31 -17.02
CA GLN A 46 12.71 16.47 -17.09
C GLN A 46 11.62 16.47 -15.99
N ILE A 47 11.09 15.30 -15.65
CA ILE A 47 10.07 15.18 -14.59
C ILE A 47 10.72 15.44 -13.22
N PHE A 48 11.93 14.91 -12.98
CA PHE A 48 12.60 14.94 -11.68
C PHE A 48 13.86 15.83 -11.69
N THR A 49 13.70 17.12 -11.99
CA THR A 49 14.81 18.09 -12.19
C THR A 49 15.53 18.57 -10.91
N ASN A 50 14.99 18.33 -9.72
CA ASN A 50 15.53 18.90 -8.46
C ASN A 50 16.55 17.94 -7.80
N PRO A 51 17.69 18.42 -7.23
CA PRO A 51 18.73 17.54 -6.66
C PRO A 51 18.28 16.66 -5.49
N LEU A 52 17.30 17.12 -4.71
CA LEU A 52 16.64 16.32 -3.66
C LEU A 52 15.90 15.10 -4.24
N ASN A 53 15.58 15.12 -5.53
CA ASN A 53 14.86 14.09 -6.28
C ASN A 53 15.76 13.27 -7.21
N SER A 54 17.09 13.36 -7.02
CA SER A 54 18.11 12.56 -7.70
C SER A 54 18.17 11.11 -7.19
N ASP A 55 17.19 10.66 -6.41
CA ASP A 55 17.14 9.29 -5.93
C ASP A 55 17.01 8.34 -7.13
N ILE A 56 17.98 7.44 -7.23
CA ILE A 56 18.04 6.37 -8.24
C ILE A 56 16.73 5.57 -8.24
N ILE A 57 16.08 5.42 -7.07
CA ILE A 57 14.80 4.74 -6.92
C ILE A 57 13.70 5.48 -7.68
N LEU A 58 13.57 6.80 -7.52
CA LEU A 58 12.54 7.60 -8.20
C LEU A 58 12.73 7.59 -9.72
N LYS A 59 13.99 7.67 -10.18
CA LYS A 59 14.33 7.56 -11.60
C LYS A 59 13.96 6.19 -12.16
N ASN A 60 14.24 5.11 -11.44
CA ASN A 60 13.87 3.76 -11.84
C ASN A 60 12.35 3.56 -11.90
N ILE A 61 11.60 4.06 -10.90
CA ILE A 61 10.14 4.04 -10.92
C ILE A 61 9.61 4.79 -12.14
N CYS A 62 10.15 5.97 -12.44
CA CYS A 62 9.76 6.74 -13.63
C CYS A 62 10.02 5.97 -14.93
N ARG A 63 11.22 5.39 -15.10
CA ARG A 63 11.58 4.59 -16.28
C ARG A 63 10.62 3.43 -16.47
N THR A 64 10.32 2.69 -15.40
CA THR A 64 9.38 1.57 -15.45
C THR A 64 7.99 2.03 -15.85
N LEU A 65 7.49 3.14 -15.29
CA LEU A 65 6.18 3.66 -15.66
C LEU A 65 6.10 4.02 -17.14
N LEU A 66 7.07 4.77 -17.65
CA LEU A 66 7.09 5.15 -19.06
C LEU A 66 7.18 3.90 -19.96
N ALA A 67 8.05 2.94 -19.62
CA ALA A 67 8.14 1.66 -20.31
C ALA A 67 6.80 0.92 -20.34
N PHE A 68 6.13 0.83 -19.19
CA PHE A 68 4.84 0.18 -19.02
C PHE A 68 3.74 0.86 -19.84
N TYR A 69 3.71 2.20 -19.87
CA TYR A 69 2.74 2.93 -20.68
C TYR A 69 2.99 2.72 -22.17
N HIS A 70 4.25 2.75 -22.61
CA HIS A 70 4.57 2.44 -24.01
C HIS A 70 4.15 1.01 -24.41
N LEU A 71 4.42 0.00 -23.57
CA LEU A 71 4.00 -1.38 -23.83
C LEU A 71 2.48 -1.52 -23.87
N SER A 72 1.78 -0.84 -22.95
CA SER A 72 0.32 -0.83 -22.90
C SER A 72 -0.28 -0.21 -24.16
N HIS A 73 0.23 0.94 -24.63
CA HIS A 73 -0.21 1.58 -25.88
C HIS A 73 0.00 0.72 -27.13
N ILE A 74 1.14 0.00 -27.23
CA ILE A 74 1.46 -0.83 -28.41
C ILE A 74 0.57 -2.07 -28.48
N SER A 75 0.11 -2.59 -27.35
CA SER A 75 -0.55 -3.89 -27.27
C SER A 75 -1.96 -3.98 -27.90
N ASP A 76 -2.45 -2.94 -28.57
CA ASP A 76 -3.63 -2.83 -29.46
C ASP A 76 -4.98 -3.41 -28.94
N ARG A 77 -5.04 -3.81 -27.68
CA ARG A 77 -6.25 -4.35 -27.05
C ARG A 77 -7.13 -3.23 -26.53
N SER A 78 -7.78 -2.46 -27.40
CA SER A 78 -8.95 -1.62 -27.05
C SER A 78 -8.87 -0.94 -25.67
N GLN A 79 -7.68 -0.43 -25.31
CA GLN A 79 -7.30 -0.42 -23.91
C GLN A 79 -7.82 0.85 -23.26
N ASP A 80 -8.82 0.68 -22.41
CA ASP A 80 -9.29 1.73 -21.52
C ASP A 80 -8.09 2.22 -20.69
N SER A 81 -7.69 3.48 -20.92
CA SER A 81 -6.64 4.16 -20.15
C SER A 81 -6.84 4.04 -18.65
N ASN A 82 -8.09 3.91 -18.20
CA ASN A 82 -8.39 3.71 -16.79
C ASN A 82 -7.76 2.40 -16.24
N ASN A 83 -7.59 1.37 -17.06
CA ASN A 83 -7.03 0.08 -16.63
C ASN A 83 -5.52 0.16 -16.37
N TYR A 84 -4.71 0.58 -17.35
CA TYR A 84 -3.25 0.61 -17.15
C TYR A 84 -2.86 1.75 -16.20
N CYS A 85 -3.51 2.92 -16.28
CA CYS A 85 -3.24 3.98 -15.33
C CYS A 85 -3.68 3.62 -13.90
N GLY A 86 -4.78 2.87 -13.75
CA GLY A 86 -5.20 2.39 -12.44
C GLY A 86 -4.22 1.38 -11.85
N TYR A 87 -3.73 0.45 -12.67
CA TYR A 87 -2.74 -0.55 -12.25
C TYR A 87 -1.41 0.11 -11.88
N SER A 88 -0.95 1.11 -12.65
CA SER A 88 0.29 1.81 -12.35
C SER A 88 0.25 2.54 -11.00
N ASN A 89 -0.91 3.04 -10.58
CA ASN A 89 -1.06 3.64 -9.27
C ASN A 89 -0.80 2.65 -8.12
N TYR A 90 -1.41 1.46 -8.19
CA TYR A 90 -1.15 0.40 -7.21
C TYR A 90 0.33 -0.01 -7.24
N TRP A 91 0.89 -0.21 -8.43
CA TRP A 91 2.29 -0.61 -8.59
C TRP A 91 3.26 0.41 -7.96
N VAL A 92 3.10 1.71 -8.24
CA VAL A 92 3.94 2.76 -7.63
C VAL A 92 3.83 2.72 -6.12
N ASN A 93 2.60 2.66 -5.58
CA ASN A 93 2.39 2.58 -4.13
C ASN A 93 3.13 1.36 -3.54
N LYS A 94 3.15 0.21 -4.23
CA LYS A 94 3.92 -0.95 -3.79
C LYS A 94 5.43 -0.70 -3.76
N GLN A 95 5.99 0.04 -4.70
CA GLN A 95 7.44 0.31 -4.76
C GLN A 95 7.91 1.27 -3.67
N VAL A 96 7.11 2.31 -3.41
CA VAL A 96 7.50 3.41 -2.52
C VAL A 96 7.11 3.20 -1.06
N ARG A 97 6.57 2.03 -0.73
CA ARG A 97 6.17 1.64 0.64
C ARG A 97 7.08 0.56 1.19
N GLU A 98 7.20 0.52 2.51
CA GLU A 98 7.85 -0.57 3.24
C GLU A 98 6.99 -1.84 3.21
N GLU A 99 7.54 -2.97 3.67
CA GLU A 99 6.82 -4.25 3.68
C GLU A 99 5.52 -4.18 4.49
N GLY A 100 5.55 -3.49 5.63
CA GLY A 100 4.38 -3.21 6.49
C GLY A 100 3.36 -2.26 5.87
N GLY A 101 3.67 -1.69 4.70
CA GLY A 101 2.75 -0.85 3.93
C GLY A 101 2.89 0.64 4.22
N THR A 102 3.70 1.06 5.18
CA THR A 102 3.95 2.49 5.47
C THR A 102 4.77 3.15 4.36
N LEU A 103 4.48 4.42 4.07
CA LEU A 103 5.15 5.18 3.03
C LEU A 103 6.60 5.49 3.45
N LYS A 104 7.57 5.23 2.56
CA LYS A 104 8.98 5.54 2.81
C LYS A 104 9.21 7.05 2.89
N GLU A 105 10.27 7.47 3.56
CA GLU A 105 10.71 8.87 3.57
C GLU A 105 10.88 9.38 2.13
N HIS A 106 10.45 10.63 1.86
CA HIS A 106 10.48 11.29 0.54
C HIS A 106 9.63 10.65 -0.58
N ALA A 107 8.96 9.53 -0.35
CA ALA A 107 8.10 8.91 -1.36
C ALA A 107 6.88 9.76 -1.75
N SER A 108 6.43 10.66 -0.85
CA SER A 108 5.39 11.65 -1.14
C SER A 108 5.77 12.56 -2.30
N ASP A 109 7.07 12.84 -2.45
CA ASP A 109 7.59 13.75 -3.47
C ASP A 109 7.37 13.16 -4.86
N PHE A 110 7.48 11.84 -5.01
CA PHE A 110 7.17 11.16 -6.27
C PHE A 110 5.75 11.49 -6.76
N PHE A 111 4.76 11.30 -5.90
CA PHE A 111 3.35 11.52 -6.26
C PHE A 111 3.09 12.97 -6.60
N ASN A 112 3.64 13.90 -5.82
CA ASN A 112 3.49 15.33 -6.05
C ASN A 112 4.11 15.73 -7.39
N ILE A 113 5.38 15.40 -7.61
CA ILE A 113 6.14 15.79 -8.81
C ILE A 113 5.52 15.19 -10.07
N PHE A 114 5.26 13.88 -10.08
CA PHE A 114 4.73 13.21 -11.25
C PHE A 114 3.34 13.72 -11.63
N SER A 115 2.45 13.93 -10.64
CA SER A 115 1.09 14.41 -10.89
C SER A 115 1.04 15.89 -11.28
N SER A 116 1.96 16.73 -10.77
CA SER A 116 2.02 18.17 -11.07
C SER A 116 2.82 18.51 -12.32
N PHE A 117 3.53 17.55 -12.92
CA PHE A 117 4.35 17.79 -14.10
C PHE A 117 3.50 18.37 -15.24
N THR A 118 3.90 19.53 -15.75
CA THR A 118 3.05 20.33 -16.67
C THR A 118 3.16 19.89 -18.12
N ASN A 119 4.32 19.37 -18.53
CA ASN A 119 4.50 18.83 -19.87
C ASN A 119 3.63 17.56 -20.04
N ASN A 120 2.90 17.47 -21.15
CA ASN A 120 2.06 16.34 -21.50
C ASN A 120 2.58 15.57 -22.72
N ASP A 121 3.71 15.99 -23.29
CA ASP A 121 4.31 15.42 -24.50
C ASP A 121 5.13 14.16 -24.19
N PHE A 122 4.45 13.16 -23.61
CA PHE A 122 5.00 11.83 -23.37
C PHE A 122 3.88 10.80 -23.25
N THR A 123 4.17 9.55 -23.59
CA THR A 123 3.21 8.43 -23.46
C THR A 123 2.90 8.14 -21.99
N GLY A 124 1.62 8.12 -21.63
CA GLY A 124 1.17 7.94 -20.26
C GLY A 124 0.89 9.26 -19.51
N SER A 125 0.93 10.41 -20.18
CA SER A 125 0.57 11.71 -19.58
C SER A 125 -0.88 11.75 -19.09
N GLU A 126 -1.78 10.97 -19.70
CA GLU A 126 -3.15 10.70 -19.26
C GLU A 126 -3.22 10.05 -17.87
N CYS A 127 -2.18 9.31 -17.46
CA CYS A 127 -2.12 8.62 -16.18
C CYS A 127 -1.75 9.52 -15.00
N LYS A 128 -1.31 10.77 -15.23
CA LYS A 128 -0.91 11.68 -14.13
C LYS A 128 -1.98 11.84 -13.05
N ARG A 129 -3.26 11.80 -13.43
CA ARG A 129 -4.40 11.91 -12.50
C ARG A 129 -4.66 10.65 -11.66
N TYR A 130 -4.04 9.54 -12.02
CA TYR A 130 -4.09 8.28 -11.28
C TYR A 130 -2.93 8.12 -10.32
N ILE A 131 -1.82 8.82 -10.51
CA ILE A 131 -0.64 8.67 -9.65
C ILE A 131 -0.81 9.53 -8.41
N TYR A 132 -1.27 8.89 -7.33
CA TYR A 132 -1.39 9.49 -6.02
C TYR A 132 -1.13 8.48 -4.91
N ASP A 133 -0.81 8.99 -3.73
CA ASP A 133 -0.72 8.17 -2.52
C ASP A 133 -2.11 7.62 -2.15
N LEU A 134 -2.25 6.29 -2.11
CA LEU A 134 -3.48 5.60 -1.71
C LEU A 134 -3.78 5.74 -0.21
N GLY A 135 -2.79 6.07 0.60
CA GLY A 135 -2.83 5.95 2.04
C GLY A 135 -2.70 4.50 2.50
N ASP A 136 -2.12 4.32 3.69
CA ASP A 136 -1.68 3.03 4.22
C ASP A 136 -2.84 2.02 4.33
N TYR A 137 -4.00 2.49 4.80
CA TYR A 137 -5.19 1.65 4.99
C TYR A 137 -5.73 1.09 3.67
N ILE A 138 -5.93 1.96 2.65
CA ILE A 138 -6.47 1.51 1.36
C ILE A 138 -5.43 0.66 0.63
N PHE A 139 -4.16 1.07 0.65
CA PHE A 139 -3.09 0.29 0.06
C PHE A 139 -2.98 -1.11 0.67
N GLY A 140 -3.06 -1.24 2.01
CA GLY A 140 -3.00 -2.54 2.69
C GLY A 140 -4.09 -3.50 2.21
N LYS A 141 -5.33 -3.02 2.11
CA LYS A 141 -6.46 -3.79 1.56
C LYS A 141 -6.27 -4.13 0.07
N MET A 142 -5.78 -3.19 -0.73
CA MET A 142 -5.47 -3.46 -2.15
C MET A 142 -4.37 -4.51 -2.30
N LYS A 143 -3.30 -4.43 -1.50
CA LYS A 143 -2.18 -5.38 -1.51
C LYS A 143 -2.69 -6.81 -1.29
N ILE A 144 -3.59 -7.01 -0.33
CA ILE A 144 -4.24 -8.30 -0.08
C ILE A 144 -4.97 -8.81 -1.33
N LEU A 145 -5.83 -7.99 -1.96
CA LEU A 145 -6.59 -8.41 -3.13
C LEU A 145 -5.69 -8.69 -4.35
N PHE A 146 -4.66 -7.89 -4.58
CA PHE A 146 -3.70 -8.10 -5.65
C PHE A 146 -2.88 -9.39 -5.45
N THR A 147 -2.39 -9.64 -4.24
CA THR A 147 -1.67 -10.89 -3.93
C THR A 147 -2.57 -12.11 -4.04
N TYR A 148 -3.84 -12.02 -3.63
CA TYR A 148 -4.82 -13.08 -3.89
C TYR A 148 -4.95 -13.35 -5.39
N THR A 149 -5.08 -12.29 -6.19
CA THR A 149 -5.23 -12.39 -7.66
C THR A 149 -4.01 -13.04 -8.31
N GLU A 150 -2.80 -12.73 -7.83
CA GLU A 150 -1.56 -13.37 -8.27
C GLU A 150 -1.56 -14.88 -8.00
N HIS A 151 -1.94 -15.31 -6.79
CA HIS A 151 -2.05 -16.73 -6.47
C HIS A 151 -3.14 -17.42 -7.30
N TYR A 152 -4.29 -16.78 -7.48
CA TYR A 152 -5.38 -17.30 -8.30
C TYR A 152 -4.99 -17.42 -9.80
N SER A 153 -4.22 -16.46 -10.32
CA SER A 153 -3.66 -16.53 -11.66
C SER A 153 -2.74 -17.73 -11.82
N ASN A 154 -1.85 -17.97 -10.85
CA ASN A 154 -0.96 -19.12 -10.86
C ASN A 154 -1.70 -20.47 -10.75
N PHE A 155 -2.74 -20.55 -9.91
CA PHE A 155 -3.66 -21.69 -9.89
C PHE A 155 -4.24 -21.93 -11.30
N THR A 156 -4.74 -20.86 -11.95
CA THR A 156 -5.36 -20.94 -13.27
C THR A 156 -4.40 -21.43 -14.35
N LEU A 157 -3.12 -21.03 -14.28
CA LEU A 157 -2.07 -21.47 -15.20
C LEU A 157 -1.70 -22.94 -15.00
N LYS A 158 -1.68 -23.42 -13.75
CA LYS A 158 -1.22 -24.77 -13.41
C LYS A 158 -2.32 -25.82 -13.35
N LYS A 159 -3.60 -25.44 -13.22
CA LYS A 159 -4.72 -26.37 -13.02
C LYS A 159 -4.85 -27.49 -14.07
N LYS A 160 -4.34 -27.30 -15.29
CA LYS A 160 -4.35 -28.32 -16.37
C LYS A 160 -3.05 -29.11 -16.50
N THR A 161 -1.94 -28.60 -15.96
CA THR A 161 -0.59 -29.11 -16.23
C THR A 161 0.08 -29.72 -15.01
N ASP A 162 -0.25 -29.22 -13.81
CA ASP A 162 0.28 -29.70 -12.54
C ASP A 162 -0.78 -29.46 -11.46
N GLN A 163 -1.53 -30.50 -11.13
CA GLN A 163 -2.60 -30.43 -10.15
C GLN A 163 -2.07 -30.19 -8.74
N ASN A 164 -0.93 -30.76 -8.36
CA ASN A 164 -0.36 -30.58 -7.02
C ASN A 164 0.07 -29.12 -6.82
N LEU A 165 0.75 -28.56 -7.82
CA LEU A 165 1.16 -27.16 -7.78
C LEU A 165 -0.04 -26.21 -7.87
N SER A 166 -1.07 -26.54 -8.65
CA SER A 166 -2.30 -25.74 -8.68
C SER A 166 -2.99 -25.73 -7.30
N CYS A 167 -3.12 -26.88 -6.64
CA CYS A 167 -3.68 -26.94 -5.29
C CYS A 167 -2.82 -26.19 -4.27
N THR A 168 -1.50 -26.15 -4.44
CA THR A 168 -0.62 -25.30 -3.62
C THR A 168 -0.98 -23.81 -3.75
N PHE A 169 -1.30 -23.33 -4.96
CA PHE A 169 -1.76 -21.95 -5.16
C PHE A 169 -3.19 -21.72 -4.65
N ALA A 170 -4.09 -22.69 -4.81
CA ALA A 170 -5.43 -22.63 -4.24
C ALA A 170 -5.38 -22.57 -2.69
N ASN A 171 -4.45 -23.31 -2.08
CA ASN A 171 -4.21 -23.28 -0.65
C ASN A 171 -3.77 -21.89 -0.17
N LYS A 172 -2.85 -21.24 -0.89
CA LYS A 172 -2.47 -19.85 -0.60
C LYS A 172 -3.67 -18.91 -0.65
N CYS A 173 -4.54 -19.03 -1.66
CA CYS A 173 -5.76 -18.24 -1.75
C CYS A 173 -6.70 -18.49 -0.55
N ALA A 174 -6.94 -19.76 -0.20
CA ALA A 174 -7.80 -20.14 0.92
C ALA A 174 -7.28 -19.61 2.27
N ASN A 175 -5.96 -19.65 2.48
CA ASN A 175 -5.34 -19.09 3.69
C ASN A 175 -5.44 -17.56 3.74
N MET A 176 -5.25 -16.87 2.62
CA MET A 176 -5.47 -15.42 2.57
C MET A 176 -6.94 -15.06 2.88
N TYR A 177 -7.88 -15.84 2.36
CA TYR A 177 -9.30 -15.66 2.70
C TYR A 177 -9.50 -15.84 4.21
N LYS A 178 -9.00 -16.94 4.79
CA LYS A 178 -9.08 -17.23 6.22
C LYS A 178 -8.55 -16.08 7.09
N GLU A 179 -7.38 -15.57 6.75
CA GLU A 179 -6.68 -14.55 7.54
C GLU A 179 -7.42 -13.22 7.56
N HIS A 180 -8.01 -12.81 6.44
CA HIS A 180 -8.55 -11.47 6.30
C HIS A 180 -10.07 -11.38 6.43
N ILE A 181 -10.80 -12.48 6.22
CA ILE A 181 -12.27 -12.47 6.32
C ILE A 181 -12.76 -12.24 7.75
N VAL A 182 -11.98 -12.60 8.77
CA VAL A 182 -12.33 -12.40 10.20
C VAL A 182 -12.52 -10.93 10.56
N ASN A 183 -11.86 -10.03 9.83
CA ASN A 183 -11.97 -8.58 10.03
C ASN A 183 -13.16 -7.96 9.28
N CYS A 184 -13.90 -8.76 8.53
CA CYS A 184 -15.10 -8.30 7.84
C CYS A 184 -16.29 -8.24 8.79
N SER A 185 -16.80 -7.03 9.03
CA SER A 185 -18.06 -6.81 9.75
C SER A 185 -19.27 -7.30 8.95
N THR A 186 -20.42 -7.40 9.62
CA THR A 186 -21.72 -7.64 8.96
C THR A 186 -22.15 -6.47 8.05
N LEU A 187 -21.56 -5.28 8.24
CA LEU A 187 -21.72 -4.14 7.36
C LEU A 187 -20.92 -4.34 6.06
N SER A 188 -21.55 -3.99 4.94
CA SER A 188 -21.02 -4.10 3.57
C SER A 188 -19.77 -3.22 3.34
N ASP A 189 -18.59 -3.74 3.68
CA ASP A 189 -17.29 -3.18 3.29
C ASP A 189 -16.92 -3.66 1.87
N GLU A 190 -16.60 -2.74 0.96
CA GLU A 190 -16.31 -3.04 -0.46
C GLU A 190 -15.16 -4.05 -0.62
N PHE A 191 -14.13 -3.97 0.22
CA PHE A 191 -13.03 -4.92 0.22
C PHE A 191 -13.51 -6.32 0.62
N CYS A 192 -14.33 -6.41 1.67
CA CYS A 192 -14.91 -7.68 2.11
C CYS A 192 -15.83 -8.30 1.07
N THR A 193 -16.62 -7.50 0.37
CA THR A 193 -17.44 -7.95 -0.76
C THR A 193 -16.55 -8.56 -1.85
N LYS A 194 -15.51 -7.83 -2.27
CA LYS A 194 -14.59 -8.32 -3.31
C LYS A 194 -13.82 -9.57 -2.88
N LEU A 195 -13.39 -9.65 -1.62
CA LEU A 195 -12.70 -10.82 -1.08
C LEU A 195 -13.59 -12.07 -1.08
N LYS A 196 -14.89 -11.92 -0.76
CA LYS A 196 -15.87 -13.01 -0.86
C LYS A 196 -16.08 -13.45 -2.30
N GLU A 197 -16.23 -12.52 -3.24
CA GLU A 197 -16.34 -12.83 -4.69
C GLU A 197 -15.13 -13.63 -5.20
N PHE A 198 -13.93 -13.24 -4.79
CA PHE A 198 -12.68 -13.93 -5.11
C PHE A 198 -12.63 -15.36 -4.57
N LYS A 199 -13.09 -15.56 -3.33
CA LYS A 199 -13.25 -16.89 -2.74
C LYS A 199 -14.28 -17.73 -3.48
N ASP A 200 -15.43 -17.16 -3.80
CA ASP A 200 -16.52 -17.88 -4.47
C ASP A 200 -16.11 -18.32 -5.87
N THR A 201 -15.42 -17.45 -6.61
CA THR A 201 -14.83 -17.76 -7.92
C THR A 201 -13.85 -18.94 -7.84
N LEU A 202 -12.96 -18.95 -6.84
CA LEU A 202 -12.06 -20.06 -6.61
C LEU A 202 -12.83 -21.35 -6.30
N MET A 203 -13.77 -21.30 -5.36
CA MET A 203 -14.60 -22.45 -4.97
C MET A 203 -15.34 -23.07 -6.17
N GLU A 204 -15.91 -22.25 -7.05
CA GLU A 204 -16.55 -22.71 -8.28
C GLU A 204 -15.56 -23.45 -9.19
N GLN A 205 -14.34 -22.94 -9.37
CA GLN A 205 -13.30 -23.61 -10.15
C GLN A 205 -12.87 -24.94 -9.53
N LEU A 206 -12.72 -25.00 -8.20
CA LEU A 206 -12.35 -26.23 -7.51
C LEU A 206 -13.43 -27.31 -7.66
N LYS A 207 -14.71 -26.94 -7.48
CA LYS A 207 -15.85 -27.84 -7.62
C LYS A 207 -16.05 -28.33 -9.06
N SER A 208 -16.03 -27.41 -10.02
CA SER A 208 -16.24 -27.75 -11.44
C SER A 208 -15.17 -28.70 -11.99
N LEU A 209 -13.93 -28.58 -11.49
CA LEU A 209 -12.83 -29.46 -11.87
C LEU A 209 -12.72 -30.72 -11.01
N GLY A 210 -13.37 -30.75 -9.84
CA GLY A 210 -13.26 -31.86 -8.88
C GLY A 210 -11.86 -32.03 -8.30
N ILE A 211 -11.13 -30.93 -8.06
CA ILE A 211 -9.73 -30.94 -7.57
C ILE A 211 -9.58 -30.23 -6.22
N CYS A 212 -8.46 -30.47 -5.53
CA CYS A 212 -8.09 -29.77 -4.29
C CYS A 212 -9.15 -29.90 -3.19
N ALA A 213 -9.55 -31.13 -2.86
CA ALA A 213 -10.60 -31.40 -1.88
C ALA A 213 -10.30 -30.82 -0.48
N ALA A 214 -9.02 -30.82 -0.09
CA ALA A 214 -8.59 -30.21 1.18
C ALA A 214 -8.85 -28.70 1.22
N GLU A 215 -8.56 -28.00 0.12
CA GLU A 215 -8.81 -26.56 -0.01
C GLU A 215 -10.31 -26.23 -0.05
N GLN A 216 -11.12 -27.09 -0.69
CA GLN A 216 -12.58 -26.94 -0.66
C GLN A 216 -13.12 -27.05 0.78
N GLU A 217 -12.68 -28.06 1.52
CA GLU A 217 -13.10 -28.26 2.92
C GLU A 217 -12.63 -27.11 3.82
N LEU A 218 -11.40 -26.63 3.62
CA LEU A 218 -10.87 -25.48 4.34
C LEU A 218 -11.77 -24.24 4.15
N ILE A 219 -12.13 -23.93 2.91
CA ILE A 219 -13.00 -22.78 2.61
C ILE A 219 -14.40 -22.95 3.23
N LEU A 220 -14.99 -24.15 3.14
CA LEU A 220 -16.30 -24.44 3.75
C LEU A 220 -16.28 -24.29 5.28
N SER A 221 -15.21 -24.75 5.92
CA SER A 221 -15.01 -24.60 7.37
C SER A 221 -14.90 -23.13 7.78
N ILE A 222 -14.23 -22.30 6.98
CA ILE A 222 -14.13 -20.85 7.22
C ILE A 222 -15.51 -20.21 7.12
N ASP A 223 -16.25 -20.48 6.04
CA ASP A 223 -17.60 -19.94 5.83
C ASP A 223 -18.56 -20.30 6.98
N ARG A 224 -18.49 -21.55 7.47
CA ARG A 224 -19.27 -22.00 8.63
C ARG A 224 -18.93 -21.20 9.89
N THR A 225 -17.65 -21.02 10.17
CA THR A 225 -17.18 -20.26 11.33
C THR A 225 -17.65 -18.80 11.27
N MET A 226 -17.58 -18.19 10.08
CA MET A 226 -18.05 -16.82 9.87
C MET A 226 -19.56 -16.67 10.06
N ALA A 227 -20.36 -17.65 9.63
CA ALA A 227 -21.80 -17.67 9.84
C ALA A 227 -22.16 -17.78 11.33
N GLU A 228 -21.53 -18.72 12.06
CA GLU A 228 -21.75 -18.92 13.50
C GLU A 228 -21.42 -17.66 14.32
N SER A 229 -20.30 -17.00 14.00
CA SER A 229 -19.90 -15.75 14.68
C SER A 229 -20.87 -14.58 14.43
N SER A 230 -21.56 -14.57 13.29
CA SER A 230 -22.55 -13.54 12.96
C SER A 230 -23.87 -13.76 13.69
N SER A 231 -24.29 -15.02 13.86
CA SER A 231 -25.49 -15.37 14.62
C SER A 231 -25.35 -15.07 16.12
N GLN A 232 -24.17 -15.28 16.70
CA GLN A 232 -23.94 -15.03 18.13
C GLN A 232 -23.94 -13.53 18.48
N LYS A 233 -23.44 -12.67 17.58
CA LYS A 233 -23.53 -11.21 17.75
C LYS A 233 -24.96 -10.69 17.71
N GLN A 234 -25.86 -11.38 17.01
CA GLN A 234 -27.26 -10.98 16.88
C GLN A 234 -28.10 -11.41 18.10
N SER A 235 -27.71 -12.48 18.80
CA SER A 235 -28.37 -12.93 20.03
C SER A 235 -27.94 -12.16 21.29
N GLU A 236 -26.77 -11.51 21.30
CA GLU A 236 -26.38 -10.60 22.39
C GLU A 236 -27.08 -9.23 22.32
N GLU A 237 -27.60 -8.83 21.15
CA GLU A 237 -28.36 -7.57 20.98
C GLU A 237 -29.89 -7.76 21.10
N SER A 238 -30.35 -8.98 21.40
CA SER A 238 -31.76 -9.28 21.58
C SER A 238 -32.01 -9.98 22.91
N THR A 239 -32.01 -9.20 24.00
CA THR A 239 -32.70 -9.63 25.22
C THR A 239 -34.20 -9.72 24.93
N PRO A 240 -34.82 -10.91 24.96
CA PRO A 240 -36.27 -11.02 24.93
C PRO A 240 -36.74 -10.76 26.36
N ALA A 241 -37.46 -9.66 26.58
CA ALA A 241 -38.15 -9.42 27.83
C ALA A 241 -39.25 -10.49 28.00
N SER A 242 -38.95 -11.55 28.76
CA SER A 242 -39.94 -12.51 29.22
C SER A 242 -40.41 -12.12 30.63
N THR A 243 -41.71 -11.81 30.69
CA THR A 243 -42.64 -12.23 31.74
C THR A 243 -42.36 -11.75 33.17
N ILE A 244 -42.92 -10.58 33.54
CA ILE A 244 -43.46 -10.38 34.90
C ILE A 244 -44.86 -9.77 34.82
N SER A 245 -45.75 -10.48 35.51
CA SER A 245 -47.16 -10.24 35.78
C SER A 245 -47.42 -8.97 36.60
N ALA A 246 -48.48 -8.24 36.20
CA ALA A 246 -49.46 -7.50 37.00
C ALA A 246 -49.04 -6.32 37.92
N SER A 247 -49.46 -5.13 37.47
CA SER A 247 -50.12 -4.03 38.22
C SER A 247 -49.46 -3.42 39.46
N THR A 248 -49.05 -2.15 39.37
CA THR A 248 -49.79 -1.03 40.01
C THR A 248 -49.39 0.32 39.41
N PHE A 249 -50.37 1.20 39.24
CA PHE A 249 -50.25 2.60 38.83
C PHE A 249 -49.46 3.43 39.86
N GLY A 250 -48.64 4.38 39.42
CA GLY A 250 -48.03 5.37 40.33
C GLY A 250 -47.03 6.32 39.70
N THR A 251 -47.51 7.51 39.33
CA THR A 251 -46.77 8.78 39.17
C THR A 251 -45.65 8.87 38.12
N THR A 252 -46.05 9.34 36.95
CA THR A 252 -45.26 10.22 36.08
C THR A 252 -44.95 11.57 36.74
N MET A 253 -43.84 12.17 36.31
CA MET A 253 -43.36 13.54 36.56
C MET A 253 -42.72 13.83 37.93
N GLY A 254 -41.38 13.75 37.96
CA GLY A 254 -40.58 14.30 39.06
C GLY A 254 -39.07 14.36 38.84
N VAL A 255 -38.56 14.23 37.61
CA VAL A 255 -37.09 14.13 37.35
C VAL A 255 -36.56 15.12 36.30
N PRO A 256 -36.85 16.44 36.39
CA PRO A 256 -35.80 17.37 35.93
C PRO A 256 -35.54 18.58 36.85
N LEU A 257 -36.34 18.82 37.89
CA LEU A 257 -36.22 20.05 38.68
C LEU A 257 -35.08 20.03 39.72
N ILE A 258 -34.65 18.84 40.18
CA ILE A 258 -33.58 18.72 41.18
C ILE A 258 -32.19 18.99 40.56
N LEU A 259 -32.00 18.69 39.27
CA LEU A 259 -30.73 18.94 38.56
C LEU A 259 -30.47 20.45 38.33
N LEU A 260 -31.53 21.25 38.14
CA LEU A 260 -31.42 22.70 37.96
C LEU A 260 -31.01 23.43 39.25
N LEU A 261 -31.36 22.89 40.42
CA LEU A 261 -30.97 23.49 41.71
C LEU A 261 -29.50 23.19 42.04
N LEU A 262 -28.96 22.03 41.66
CA LEU A 262 -27.56 21.65 41.96
C LEU A 262 -26.52 22.34 41.04
N TYR A 263 -26.93 22.80 39.86
CA TYR A 263 -26.06 23.61 38.99
C TYR A 263 -25.73 24.99 39.58
N LYS A 264 -26.64 25.59 40.37
CA LYS A 264 -26.44 26.93 40.95
C LYS A 264 -25.67 26.92 42.29
N PHE A 265 -25.41 25.76 42.89
CA PHE A 265 -24.76 25.62 44.21
C PHE A 265 -23.43 24.86 44.20
N THR A 266 -22.83 24.66 43.03
CA THR A 266 -21.51 24.01 42.90
C THR A 266 -20.45 25.03 42.47
N PRO A 267 -19.70 25.68 43.39
CA PRO A 267 -18.58 26.53 43.02
C PRO A 267 -17.33 25.66 42.90
N PHE A 268 -17.23 24.83 41.86
CA PHE A 268 -15.94 24.28 41.46
C PHE A 268 -15.29 25.20 40.44
N GLY A 269 -14.75 26.31 40.95
CA GLY A 269 -13.62 26.98 40.32
C GLY A 269 -12.42 26.05 40.36
N SER A 270 -12.28 25.19 39.35
CA SER A 270 -11.08 24.38 39.18
C SER A 270 -10.01 25.22 38.49
N TRP A 271 -9.29 25.93 39.35
CA TRP A 271 -7.86 26.21 39.33
C TRP A 271 -7.12 25.72 38.06
N LEU A 272 -6.95 26.64 37.10
CA LEU A 272 -5.89 26.56 36.10
C LEU A 272 -4.55 26.83 36.80
N SER A 273 -3.69 25.83 36.90
CA SER A 273 -2.25 26.04 37.07
C SER A 273 -1.49 25.32 35.95
N PRO A 274 -0.84 26.05 35.03
CA PRO A 274 0.21 25.49 34.20
C PRO A 274 1.56 25.89 34.79
N GLN A 275 2.30 24.95 35.38
CA GLN A 275 3.71 25.18 35.65
C GLN A 275 4.47 23.86 35.82
N ILE A 276 5.35 23.61 34.86
CA ILE A 276 6.64 22.88 34.85
C ILE A 276 6.91 22.66 33.36
N GLY A 277 7.97 23.14 32.73
CA GLY A 277 9.27 23.60 33.20
C GLY A 277 10.27 23.14 32.14
N ASN A 278 10.95 24.08 31.48
CA ASN A 278 11.90 23.85 30.37
C ASN A 278 12.82 22.65 30.60
N ILE A 279 12.81 21.67 29.69
CA ILE A 279 13.93 20.72 29.53
C ILE A 279 14.61 21.05 28.22
N LYS A 280 15.67 21.85 28.34
CA LYS A 280 16.66 22.13 27.29
C LYS A 280 17.66 20.97 27.27
N ASN A 281 17.97 20.52 26.06
CA ASN A 281 19.12 19.70 25.67
C ASN A 281 20.34 19.77 26.59
N ARG A 282 20.87 18.60 26.95
CA ARG A 282 22.31 18.25 26.98
C ARG A 282 22.47 16.79 27.42
N PHE A 283 22.87 15.93 26.50
CA PHE A 283 23.76 14.80 26.82
C PHE A 283 24.69 14.62 25.64
N ASN A 284 25.89 15.19 25.76
CA ASN A 284 27.06 14.77 25.00
C ASN A 284 28.07 14.22 26.00
N ILE A 285 28.47 12.98 25.73
CA ILE A 285 29.84 12.45 25.78
C ILE A 285 30.45 12.27 27.19
N ALA A 286 30.74 11.01 27.50
CA ALA A 286 31.99 10.63 28.14
C ALA A 286 32.56 9.43 27.40
N ASP A 287 33.65 9.68 26.70
CA ASP A 287 34.53 8.75 26.02
C ASP A 287 35.17 7.77 27.02
N ASN A 288 35.55 6.59 26.51
CA ASN A 288 36.86 6.02 26.83
C ASN A 288 37.34 5.14 25.66
N GLU A 289 38.26 5.70 24.87
CA GLU A 289 39.62 5.19 24.56
C GLU A 289 39.98 3.80 25.15
N GLN A 290 40.77 2.92 24.55
CA GLN A 290 41.80 2.99 23.52
C GLN A 290 42.18 1.53 23.18
N ASN A 291 42.72 1.25 21.99
CA ASN A 291 43.85 0.30 21.79
C ASN A 291 44.29 0.32 20.32
N GLU A 292 45.42 1.00 20.08
CA GLU A 292 46.29 0.81 18.92
C GLU A 292 47.05 -0.53 19.02
N SER A 293 47.29 -1.21 17.88
CA SER A 293 48.66 -1.57 17.48
C SER A 293 48.71 -2.19 16.07
N LEU A 294 49.43 -1.51 15.19
CA LEU A 294 50.24 -1.93 14.04
C LEU A 294 50.53 -3.42 13.83
N PHE A 295 50.44 -3.88 12.57
CA PHE A 295 51.49 -4.66 11.90
C PHE A 295 51.54 -4.37 10.39
N ASN A 296 52.71 -3.90 9.95
CA ASN A 296 53.19 -3.79 8.56
C ASN A 296 53.84 -5.11 8.10
N TYR A 297 53.84 -5.35 6.78
CA TYR A 297 54.96 -5.79 5.88
C TYR A 297 54.32 -6.38 4.58
N SER A 298 54.71 -6.17 3.32
CA SER A 298 55.91 -5.68 2.58
C SER A 298 55.44 -5.22 1.18
N GLU A 299 55.84 -4.08 0.62
CA GLU A 299 57.13 -3.72 -0.04
C GLU A 299 57.40 -4.46 -1.37
N LEU A 300 57.48 -3.70 -2.49
CA LEU A 300 58.68 -3.58 -3.33
C LEU A 300 58.51 -2.54 -4.48
N ASN A 301 59.48 -1.61 -4.50
CA ASN A 301 60.12 -0.91 -5.63
C ASN A 301 59.33 0.18 -6.39
N SER A 302 59.64 1.47 -6.27
CA SER A 302 60.86 2.26 -6.55
C SER A 302 60.95 2.78 -7.99
N SER A 303 60.67 4.06 -8.18
CA SER A 303 61.46 4.95 -9.03
C SER A 303 61.12 6.42 -8.73
N ASN A 304 62.20 7.16 -8.51
CA ASN A 304 62.26 8.56 -8.11
C ASN A 304 61.87 9.53 -9.23
N GLU A 305 61.56 10.76 -8.80
CA GLU A 305 61.98 12.08 -9.35
C GLU A 305 60.77 13.04 -9.40
N GLN A 306 60.49 13.81 -8.35
CA GLN A 306 61.13 15.08 -7.93
C GLN A 306 60.87 16.27 -8.89
N TYR A 307 60.05 17.22 -8.40
CA TYR A 307 60.21 18.68 -8.43
C TYR A 307 59.01 19.54 -8.92
N ASN A 308 58.50 20.31 -7.96
CA ASN A 308 58.07 21.72 -7.93
C ASN A 308 57.60 22.47 -9.19
N VAL A 309 56.41 23.07 -9.02
CA VAL A 309 55.84 24.25 -9.71
C VAL A 309 56.66 25.51 -9.33
N PRO A 310 56.96 26.45 -10.27
CA PRO A 310 56.17 27.69 -10.36
C PRO A 310 55.98 28.34 -11.76
N TYR A 311 54.93 29.12 -11.80
CA TYR A 311 54.36 30.10 -12.75
C TYR A 311 55.33 31.11 -13.42
N ASN A 312 54.99 31.56 -14.64
CA ASN A 312 55.18 32.95 -15.09
C ASN A 312 54.26 33.33 -16.27
N ILE A 313 53.86 34.61 -16.30
CA ILE A 313 52.91 35.27 -17.20
C ILE A 313 53.69 36.20 -18.17
N ILE A 314 53.06 36.55 -19.31
CA ILE A 314 53.30 37.71 -20.23
C ILE A 314 54.44 37.45 -21.23
N GLY A 315 54.37 37.71 -22.54
CA GLY A 315 53.40 38.38 -23.42
C GLY A 315 54.19 39.03 -24.58
N ASN A 316 53.74 38.81 -25.82
CA ASN A 316 53.80 39.71 -26.98
C ASN A 316 53.12 39.04 -28.18
#